data_AF-A0A846XC61-F1
#
_entry.id   AF-A0A846XC61-F1
#
_cell.length_a   1.000
_cell.length_b   1.000
_cell.length_c   1.000
_cell.angle_alpha   90.00
_cell.angle_beta   90.00
_cell.angle_gamma   90.00
#
_symmetry.space_group_name_H-M   'P 1'
#
loop_
_entity.id
_entity.type
_entity.pdbx_description
1 polymer ?
#
loop_
_entity_poly.entity_id
_entity_poly.type
_entity_poly.pdbx_seq_one_letter_code
_entity_poly.pdbx_strand_id
1 'polypeptide(L)'
;MSSFAPVFSLGLIGMMLGGMIFGPVSDRIGRRGVIIGCTIRFGVLTLATSQAQSVETLMALRFLTGLGLGGITPNLIALAAEYAPARLRTTVVTIVVCAFSVGGFAGGFIAAWLIPALGWRALFVIGG
;
A
#
# COMPACT_ATOMS: atom_id res chain seq x y z
N MET A 1 -6.80 -25.08 -2.60
CA MET A 1 -7.15 -23.77 -2.01
C MET A 1 -6.40 -23.44 -0.70
N SER A 2 -5.62 -24.36 -0.12
CA SER A 2 -4.87 -24.17 1.15
C SER A 2 -3.53 -23.42 1.04
N SER A 3 -2.94 -23.27 -0.16
CA SER A 3 -1.59 -22.66 -0.32
C SER A 3 -1.55 -21.13 -0.29
N PHE A 4 -2.69 -20.45 -0.39
CA PHE A 4 -2.74 -18.97 -0.43
C PHE A 4 -2.97 -18.31 0.93
N ALA A 5 -3.48 -19.05 1.92
CA ALA A 5 -3.68 -18.54 3.28
C ALA A 5 -2.40 -17.91 3.89
N PRO A 6 -1.21 -18.54 3.81
CA PRO A 6 0.01 -17.94 4.35
C PRO A 6 0.41 -16.64 3.63
N VAL A 7 0.08 -16.47 2.33
CA VAL A 7 0.37 -15.24 1.57
C VAL A 7 -0.38 -14.05 2.17
N PHE A 8 -1.67 -14.24 2.49
CA PHE A 8 -2.50 -13.19 3.09
C PHE A 8 -2.08 -12.90 4.54
N SER A 9 -1.80 -13.93 5.33
CA SER A 9 -1.33 -13.77 6.72
C SER A 9 0.00 -13.00 6.79
N LEU A 10 0.98 -13.35 5.94
CA LEU A 10 2.26 -12.65 5.87
C LEU A 10 2.09 -11.20 5.41
N GLY A 11 1.20 -10.93 4.45
CA GLY A 11 0.88 -9.56 4.04
C GLY A 11 0.34 -8.70 5.19
N LEU A 12 -0.58 -9.25 5.99
CA LEU A 12 -1.14 -8.57 7.17
C LEU A 12 -0.10 -8.34 8.26
N ILE A 13 0.73 -9.35 8.55
CA ILE A 13 1.85 -9.22 9.51
C ILE A 13 2.83 -8.15 9.03
N GLY A 14 3.17 -8.16 7.74
CA GLY A 14 4.01 -7.13 7.12
C GLY A 14 3.43 -5.74 7.31
N MET A 15 2.12 -5.56 7.09
CA MET A 15 1.43 -4.29 7.30
C MET A 15 1.45 -3.83 8.75
N MET A 16 1.25 -4.75 9.70
CA MET A 16 1.30 -4.44 11.12
C MET A 16 2.70 -3.99 11.56
N LEU A 17 3.74 -4.71 11.14
CA LEU A 17 5.14 -4.35 11.40
C LEU A 17 5.53 -3.06 10.69
N GLY A 18 5.07 -2.85 9.45
CA GLY A 18 5.29 -1.63 8.69
C GLY A 18 4.74 -0.40 9.41
N GLY A 19 3.53 -0.46 9.96
CA GLY A 19 2.97 0.62 10.75
C GLY A 19 3.79 0.92 12.02
N MET A 20 4.20 -0.12 12.76
CA MET A 20 5.01 0.04 13.97
C MET A 20 6.41 0.61 13.70
N ILE A 21 7.02 0.25 12.58
CA ILE A 21 8.38 0.71 12.23
C ILE A 21 8.32 2.10 11.59
N PHE A 22 7.49 2.29 10.56
CA PHE A 22 7.45 3.55 9.80
C PHE A 22 6.68 4.66 10.51
N GLY A 23 5.88 4.38 11.53
CA GLY A 23 5.25 5.41 12.36
C GLY A 23 6.28 6.26 13.11
N PRO A 24 7.04 5.70 14.06
CA PRO A 24 8.07 6.44 14.81
C PRO A 24 9.20 6.97 13.93
N VAL A 25 9.56 6.23 12.87
CA VAL A 25 10.58 6.65 11.89
C VAL A 25 10.11 7.87 11.10
N SER A 26 8.83 7.94 10.72
CA SER A 26 8.24 9.12 10.09
C SER A 26 8.24 10.34 10.98
N ASP A 27 7.97 10.16 12.28
CA ASP A 27 7.99 11.26 13.24
C ASP A 27 9.41 11.82 13.45
N ARG A 28 10.47 11.03 13.22
CA ARG A 28 11.88 11.45 13.37
C ARG A 28 12.52 12.02 12.11
N ILE A 29 12.25 11.43 10.95
CA ILE A 29 12.93 11.79 9.67
C ILE A 29 12.07 12.75 8.83
N GLY A 30 10.81 12.97 9.24
CA GLY A 30 9.85 13.80 8.54
C GLY A 30 8.89 12.97 7.70
N ARG A 31 7.59 13.17 7.93
CA ARG A 31 6.49 12.43 7.32
C ARG A 31 6.59 12.34 5.79
N ARG A 32 6.93 13.46 5.13
CA ARG A 32 7.03 13.54 3.67
C ARG A 32 8.10 12.62 3.09
N GLY A 33 9.28 12.56 3.71
CA GLY A 33 10.39 11.71 3.24
C GLY A 33 10.07 10.22 3.35
N VAL A 34 9.43 9.82 4.45
CA VAL A 34 9.01 8.43 4.65
C VAL A 34 7.90 8.03 3.69
N ILE A 35 6.92 8.91 3.43
CA ILE A 35 5.87 8.62 2.43
C ILE A 35 6.49 8.39 1.05
N ILE A 36 7.38 9.27 0.59
CA ILE A 36 8.04 9.13 -0.72
C ILE A 36 8.86 7.82 -0.77
N GLY A 37 9.67 7.53 0.25
CA GLY A 37 10.46 6.30 0.30
C GLY A 37 9.60 5.04 0.31
N CYS A 38 8.50 5.05 1.06
CA CYS A 38 7.54 3.96 1.07
C CYS A 38 6.83 3.81 -0.28
N THR A 39 6.44 4.90 -0.94
CA THR A 39 5.79 4.88 -2.27
C THR A 39 6.72 4.34 -3.34
N ILE A 40 7.98 4.81 -3.39
CA ILE A 40 8.98 4.31 -4.35
C ILE A 40 9.21 2.82 -4.13
N ARG A 41 9.45 2.41 -2.88
CA ARG A 41 9.63 1.02 -2.54
C ARG A 41 8.39 0.18 -2.88
N PHE A 42 7.20 0.69 -2.63
CA PHE A 42 5.95 0.04 -2.99
C PHE A 42 5.83 -0.15 -4.51
N GLY A 43 6.09 0.87 -5.32
CA GLY A 43 6.08 0.78 -6.79
C GLY A 43 7.09 -0.24 -7.30
N VAL A 44 8.35 -0.17 -6.85
CA VAL A 44 9.41 -1.13 -7.22
C VAL A 44 9.04 -2.57 -6.85
N LEU A 45 8.52 -2.80 -5.64
CA LEU A 45 8.10 -4.14 -5.21
C LEU A 45 6.85 -4.63 -5.96
N THR A 46 5.94 -3.72 -6.31
CA THR A 46 4.73 -4.04 -7.10
C THR A 46 5.13 -4.45 -8.51
N LEU A 47 6.03 -3.71 -9.16
CA LEU A 47 6.62 -4.10 -10.44
C LEU A 47 7.38 -5.42 -10.35
N ALA A 48 8.14 -5.65 -9.28
CA ALA A 48 8.82 -6.93 -9.05
C ALA A 48 7.82 -8.10 -8.86
N THR A 49 6.64 -7.83 -8.30
CA THR A 49 5.54 -8.81 -8.18
C THR A 49 5.00 -9.23 -9.54
N SER A 50 5.01 -8.34 -10.54
CA SER A 50 4.66 -8.70 -11.91
C SER A 50 5.63 -9.71 -12.54
N GLN A 51 6.85 -9.83 -12.00
CA GLN A 51 7.86 -10.78 -12.45
C GLN A 51 7.89 -12.08 -11.64
N ALA A 52 7.14 -12.18 -10.53
CA ALA A 52 7.15 -13.36 -9.68
C ALA A 52 6.66 -14.62 -10.42
N GLN A 53 7.47 -15.68 -10.39
CA GLN A 53 7.15 -16.98 -11.03
C GLN A 53 6.86 -18.09 -10.00
N SER A 54 7.07 -17.83 -8.70
CA SER A 54 6.93 -18.81 -7.62
C SER A 54 6.14 -18.26 -6.43
N VAL A 55 5.43 -19.16 -5.73
CA VAL A 55 4.57 -18.83 -4.58
C VAL A 55 5.38 -18.21 -3.44
N GLU A 56 6.59 -18.72 -3.18
CA GLU A 56 7.49 -18.18 -2.15
C GLU A 56 7.93 -16.73 -2.45
N THR A 57 8.27 -16.44 -3.71
CA THR A 57 8.62 -15.07 -4.14
C THR A 57 7.43 -14.12 -3.98
N LEU A 58 6.22 -14.60 -4.29
CA LEU A 58 4.95 -13.89 -4.09
C LEU A 58 4.70 -13.60 -2.60
N MET A 59 4.99 -14.55 -1.71
CA MET A 59 4.89 -14.36 -0.25
C MET A 59 5.87 -13.29 0.25
N ALA A 60 7.14 -13.38 -0.15
CA ALA A 60 8.16 -12.41 0.24
C ALA A 60 7.81 -10.99 -0.24
N LEU A 61 7.41 -10.85 -1.51
CA LEU A 61 6.98 -9.57 -2.08
C LEU A 61 5.72 -9.03 -1.43
N ARG A 62 4.76 -9.89 -1.03
CA ARG A 62 3.56 -9.48 -0.29
C ARG A 62 3.86 -9.00 1.12
N PHE A 63 4.79 -9.67 1.82
CA PHE A 63 5.27 -9.21 3.11
C PHE A 63 5.95 -7.82 3.00
N LEU A 64 6.84 -7.66 2.02
CA LEU A 64 7.56 -6.41 1.75
C LEU A 64 6.63 -5.27 1.31
N THR A 65 5.63 -5.52 0.45
CA THR A 65 4.64 -4.52 0.04
C THR A 65 3.70 -4.16 1.19
N GLY A 66 3.28 -5.14 2.00
CA GLY A 66 2.53 -4.91 3.24
C GLY A 66 3.30 -3.98 4.19
N LEU A 67 4.60 -4.23 4.37
CA LEU A 67 5.48 -3.42 5.20
C LEU A 67 5.61 -1.97 4.71
N GLY A 68 5.57 -1.73 3.40
CA GLY A 68 5.48 -0.38 2.84
C GLY A 68 4.12 0.29 3.09
N LEU A 69 3.02 -0.42 2.81
CA LEU A 69 1.65 0.10 2.94
C LEU A 69 1.27 0.45 4.39
N GLY A 70 1.67 -0.37 5.36
CA GLY A 70 1.36 -0.17 6.78
C GLY A 70 1.86 1.17 7.33
N GLY A 71 2.95 1.69 6.75
CA GLY A 71 3.52 2.99 7.10
C GLY A 71 2.91 4.18 6.34
N ILE A 72 2.34 3.98 5.15
CA ILE A 72 1.87 5.08 4.29
C ILE A 72 0.56 5.66 4.83
N THR A 73 -0.44 4.82 5.08
CA THR A 73 -1.80 5.27 5.44
C THR A 73 -1.85 6.17 6.69
N PRO A 74 -1.29 5.79 7.85
CA PRO A 74 -1.32 6.64 9.04
C PRO A 74 -0.51 7.92 8.87
N ASN A 75 0.64 7.86 8.16
CA ASN A 75 1.49 9.02 7.94
C ASN A 75 0.88 10.01 6.94
N LEU A 76 0.18 9.53 5.91
CA LEU A 76 -0.54 10.35 4.95
C LEU A 76 -1.69 11.10 5.63
N ILE A 77 -2.46 10.42 6.48
CA ILE A 77 -3.55 11.03 7.26
C ILE A 77 -3.00 12.11 8.20
N ALA A 78 -1.90 11.82 8.90
CA ALA A 78 -1.27 12.79 9.79
C ALA A 78 -0.69 13.99 9.03
N LEU A 79 -0.02 13.77 7.90
CA LEU A 79 0.49 14.84 7.04
C LEU A 79 -0.65 15.71 6.51
N ALA A 80 -1.74 15.11 6.04
CA ALA A 80 -2.91 15.84 5.57
C ALA A 80 -3.55 16.68 6.69
N ALA A 81 -3.56 16.16 7.92
CA ALA A 81 -4.04 16.88 9.09
C ALA A 81 -3.14 18.04 9.52
N GLU A 82 -1.81 17.92 9.34
CA GLU A 82 -0.82 18.96 9.63
C GLU A 82 -0.86 20.10 8.59
N TYR A 83 -1.10 19.78 7.32
CA TYR A 83 -1.20 20.75 6.23
C TYR A 83 -2.60 21.40 6.12
N ALA A 84 -3.61 20.82 6.76
CA ALA A 84 -4.98 21.35 6.71
C ALA A 84 -5.18 22.54 7.66
N PRO A 85 -5.90 23.59 7.24
CA PRO A 85 -6.31 24.65 8.15
C PRO A 85 -7.25 24.09 9.22
N ALA A 86 -7.12 24.56 10.48
CA ALA A 86 -7.79 23.99 11.64
C ALA A 86 -9.32 23.77 11.47
N ARG A 87 -9.98 24.63 10.69
CA ARG A 87 -11.43 24.55 10.40
C ARG A 87 -11.80 23.41 9.44
N LEU A 88 -10.89 23.03 8.54
CA LEU A 88 -11.13 22.01 7.51
C LEU A 88 -10.37 20.71 7.78
N ARG A 89 -9.67 20.59 8.91
CA ARG A 89 -8.87 19.41 9.27
C ARG A 89 -9.68 18.12 9.14
N THR A 90 -10.90 18.10 9.68
CA THR A 90 -11.80 16.95 9.60
C THR A 90 -12.17 16.64 8.15
N THR A 91 -12.54 17.66 7.36
CA THR A 91 -12.89 17.50 5.94
C THR A 91 -11.73 16.94 5.13
N VAL A 92 -10.51 17.47 5.31
CA VAL A 92 -9.32 17.00 4.60
C VAL A 92 -8.99 15.54 4.95
N VAL A 93 -9.05 15.18 6.23
CA VAL A 93 -8.83 13.79 6.66
C VAL A 93 -9.90 12.87 6.08
N THR A 94 -11.17 13.26 6.10
CA THR A 94 -12.25 12.47 5.51
C THR A 94 -12.06 12.30 4.00
N ILE A 95 -11.65 13.35 3.28
CA ILE A 95 -11.34 13.27 1.84
C ILE A 95 -10.22 12.25 1.59
N VAL A 96 -9.15 12.25 2.39
CA VAL A 96 -8.05 11.28 2.25
C VAL A 96 -8.51 9.85 2.48
N VAL A 97 -9.34 9.61 3.49
CA VAL A 97 -9.91 8.28 3.76
C VAL A 97 -10.86 7.86 2.65
N CYS A 98 -11.70 8.77 2.15
CA CYS A 98 -12.56 8.52 0.99
C CYS A 98 -11.72 8.20 -0.25
N ALA A 99 -10.64 8.93 -0.51
CA ALA A 99 -9.75 8.67 -1.63
C ALA A 99 -9.11 7.27 -1.53
N PHE A 100 -8.74 6.83 -0.32
CA PHE A 100 -8.25 5.47 -0.10
C PHE A 100 -9.31 4.40 -0.45
N SER A 101 -10.55 4.58 0.00
CA SER A 101 -11.66 3.66 -0.31
C SER A 101 -12.03 3.65 -1.79
N VAL A 102 -12.10 4.83 -2.42
CA VAL A 102 -12.38 4.99 -3.85
C VAL A 102 -11.26 4.37 -4.69
N GLY A 103 -10.00 4.54 -4.29
CA GLY A 103 -8.86 3.89 -4.92
C GLY A 103 -8.93 2.36 -4.84
N GLY A 104 -9.30 1.82 -3.68
CA GLY A 104 -9.52 0.37 -3.52
C GLY A 104 -10.66 -0.16 -4.42
N PHE A 105 -11.76 0.58 -4.52
CA PHE A 105 -12.87 0.24 -5.39
C PHE A 105 -12.48 0.29 -6.88
N ALA A 106 -11.86 1.40 -7.32
CA ALA A 106 -11.38 1.55 -8.69
C ALA A 106 -10.33 0.48 -9.04
N GLY A 107 -9.40 0.19 -8.13
CA GLY A 107 -8.41 -0.86 -8.29
C GLY A 107 -9.04 -2.25 -8.43
N GLY A 108 -10.07 -2.56 -7.64
CA GLY A 108 -10.85 -3.80 -7.77
C GLY A 108 -11.61 -3.89 -9.09
N PHE A 109 -12.18 -2.78 -9.58
CA PHE A 109 -12.91 -2.74 -10.83
C PHE A 109 -11.99 -2.89 -12.05
N ILE A 110 -10.85 -2.19 -12.03
CA ILE A 110 -9.77 -2.38 -13.01
C ILE A 110 -9.28 -3.83 -12.95
N ALA A 111 -9.12 -4.39 -11.75
CA ALA A 111 -8.70 -5.78 -11.60
C ALA A 111 -9.67 -6.77 -12.24
N ALA A 112 -10.97 -6.59 -12.00
CA ALA A 112 -12.02 -7.45 -12.54
C ALA A 112 -12.05 -7.44 -14.07
N TRP A 113 -11.71 -6.32 -14.71
CA TRP A 113 -11.68 -6.21 -16.18
C TRP A 113 -10.35 -6.63 -16.80
N LEU A 114 -9.23 -6.36 -16.10
CA LEU A 114 -7.88 -6.60 -16.60
C LEU A 114 -7.42 -8.05 -16.41
N ILE A 115 -7.82 -8.72 -15.31
CA ILE A 115 -7.46 -10.13 -15.06
C ILE A 115 -7.93 -11.05 -16.19
N PRO A 116 -9.19 -10.98 -16.67
CA PRO A 116 -9.65 -11.82 -17.77
C PRO A 116 -8.96 -11.52 -19.11
N ALA A 117 -8.57 -10.26 -19.34
CA ALA A 117 -8.01 -9.82 -20.63
C ALA A 117 -6.50 -10.05 -20.76
N LEU A 118 -5.72 -9.69 -19.74
CA LEU A 118 -4.25 -9.65 -19.77
C LEU A 118 -3.59 -10.46 -18.64
N GLY A 119 -4.40 -11.12 -17.81
CA GLY A 119 -3.93 -11.87 -16.65
C GLY A 119 -3.61 -10.99 -15.45
N TRP A 120 -3.42 -11.62 -14.30
CA TRP A 120 -3.18 -10.96 -13.01
C TRP A 120 -1.88 -10.14 -12.97
N ARG A 121 -0.89 -10.44 -13.84
CA ARG A 121 0.40 -9.75 -13.88
C ARG A 121 0.26 -8.31 -14.37
N ALA A 122 -0.68 -8.05 -15.29
CA ALA A 122 -0.91 -6.72 -15.85
C ALA A 122 -1.34 -5.70 -14.78
N LEU A 123 -2.06 -6.13 -13.74
CA LEU A 123 -2.41 -5.27 -12.60
C LEU A 123 -1.18 -4.73 -11.87
N PHE A 124 -0.16 -5.56 -11.72
CA PHE A 124 1.07 -5.18 -11.03
C PHE A 124 1.96 -4.29 -11.89
N VAL A 125 1.85 -4.39 -13.21
CA VAL A 125 2.54 -3.49 -14.15
C VAL A 125 1.85 -2.13 -14.22
N ILE A 126 0.52 -2.10 -14.24
CA ILE A 126 -0.23 -0.83 -14.32
C ILE A 126 -0.28 -0.11 -12.97
N GLY A 127 -0.31 -0.86 -11.86
CA GLY A 127 -0.44 -0.29 -10.52
C GLY A 127 0.87 0.06 -9.81
N GLY A 128 2.03 -0.36 -10.34
CA GLY A 128 3.35 -0.12 -9.75
C GLY A 128 4.03 1.12 -10.35
#